data_AF-T0ZE25-F1
#
_entry.id   AF-T0ZE25-F1
#
_cell.length_a   1.000
_cell.length_b   1.000
_cell.length_c   1.000
_cell.angle_alpha   90.00
_cell.angle_beta   90.00
_cell.angle_gamma   90.00
#
_symmetry.space_group_name_H-M   'P 1'
#
loop_
_entity.id
_entity.type
_entity.pdbx_description
1 polymer ?
#
loop_
_entity_poly.entity_id
_entity_poly.type
_entity_poly.pdbx_seq_one_letter_code
_entity_poly.pdbx_strand_id
1 'polypeptide(L)' 'MSDKITSAPSVSVTYIGSGSSTKANALGMRPMQERAYEKRGEQYLLIKSPPASGKSRALMFIALDKLRN' A
#
# COMPACT_ATOMS: atom_id res chain seq x y z
N MET A 1 20.84 -16.77 -34.88
CA MET A 1 20.55 -15.43 -34.37
C MET A 1 20.07 -15.61 -32.94
N SER A 2 20.93 -15.36 -31.97
CA SER A 2 20.62 -15.63 -30.55
C SER A 2 19.90 -14.43 -29.96
N ASP A 3 18.63 -14.60 -29.62
CA ASP A 3 17.83 -13.58 -28.96
C ASP A 3 18.42 -13.25 -27.59
N LYS A 4 18.88 -12.01 -27.45
CA LYS A 4 19.42 -11.47 -26.21
C LYS A 4 18.24 -11.18 -25.29
N ILE A 5 17.94 -12.10 -24.36
CA ILE A 5 16.97 -11.87 -23.29
C ILE A 5 17.41 -10.63 -22.52
N THR A 6 16.72 -9.52 -22.75
CA THR A 6 16.99 -8.26 -22.06
C THR A 6 16.41 -8.40 -20.66
N SER A 7 17.27 -8.58 -19.65
CA SER A 7 16.84 -8.68 -18.26
C SER A 7 16.07 -7.41 -17.90
N ALA A 8 14.81 -7.56 -17.47
CA ALA A 8 14.04 -6.43 -16.94
C ALA A 8 14.83 -5.77 -15.79
N PRO A 9 14.81 -4.42 -15.67
CA PRO A 9 15.52 -3.74 -14.60
C PRO A 9 14.97 -4.20 -13.24
N SER A 10 15.79 -4.92 -12.46
CA SER A 10 15.42 -5.37 -11.13
C SER A 10 15.65 -4.24 -10.12
N VAL A 11 14.57 -3.63 -9.63
CA VAL A 11 14.65 -2.68 -8.51
C VAL A 11 14.73 -3.47 -7.22
N SER A 12 15.90 -3.53 -6.61
CA SER A 12 16.10 -4.13 -5.28
C SER A 12 15.82 -3.10 -4.20
N VAL A 13 14.89 -3.40 -3.30
CA VAL A 13 14.55 -2.54 -2.15
C VAL A 13 14.65 -3.37 -0.88
N THR A 14 15.45 -2.91 0.08
CA THR A 14 15.58 -3.54 1.40
C THR A 14 14.60 -2.89 2.38
N TYR A 15 13.74 -3.70 2.99
CA TYR A 15 12.78 -3.24 4.00
C TYR A 15 13.23 -3.64 5.41
N ILE A 16 13.16 -2.72 6.36
CA ILE A 16 13.50 -2.98 7.77
C ILE A 16 12.36 -3.77 8.43
N GLY A 17 12.71 -4.89 9.08
CA GLY A 17 11.77 -5.80 9.75
C GLY A 17 11.51 -5.50 11.23
N SER A 18 11.25 -4.25 11.62
CA SER A 18 11.09 -3.86 13.04
C SER A 18 9.76 -4.27 13.69
N GLY A 19 8.83 -4.88 12.93
CA GLY A 19 7.50 -5.28 13.41
C GLY A 19 6.53 -4.11 13.68
N SER A 20 7.01 -2.87 13.77
CA SER A 20 6.18 -1.67 14.00
C SER A 20 5.04 -1.50 13.00
N SER A 21 5.20 -2.00 11.77
CA SER A 21 4.21 -1.92 10.69
C SER A 21 2.98 -2.81 10.88
N THR A 22 2.96 -3.69 11.90
CA THR A 22 1.85 -4.60 12.16
C THR A 22 0.84 -4.07 13.18
N LYS A 23 1.22 -3.05 13.98
CA LYS A 23 0.36 -2.46 15.01
C LYS A 23 -0.86 -1.79 14.38
N ALA A 24 -2.04 -2.15 14.85
CA ALA A 24 -3.29 -1.59 14.36
C ALA A 24 -3.74 -0.42 15.25
N ASN A 25 -4.36 0.60 14.65
CA ASN A 25 -5.06 1.68 15.35
C ASN A 25 -6.44 1.20 15.84
N ALA A 26 -7.22 2.11 16.46
CA ALA A 26 -8.55 1.81 17.02
C ALA A 26 -9.56 1.30 15.97
N LEU A 27 -9.38 1.67 14.69
CA LEU A 27 -10.22 1.20 13.57
C LEU A 27 -9.68 -0.11 12.95
N GLY A 28 -8.64 -0.70 13.52
CA GLY A 28 -8.00 -1.90 13.01
C GLY A 28 -7.05 -1.64 11.83
N MET A 29 -6.75 -0.38 11.50
CA MET A 29 -5.85 -0.02 10.39
C MET A 29 -4.39 -0.09 10.81
N ARG A 30 -3.54 -0.65 9.95
CA ARG A 30 -2.07 -0.54 10.10
C ARG A 30 -1.58 0.85 9.67
N PRO A 31 -0.35 1.28 10.03
CA PRO A 31 0.11 2.65 9.78
C PRO A 31 0.14 3.05 8.30
N MET A 32 0.30 2.09 7.37
CA MET A 32 0.19 2.37 5.93
C MET A 32 -1.25 2.55 5.45
N GLN A 33 -2.21 1.85 6.07
CA GLN A 33 -3.62 1.95 5.74
C GLN A 33 -4.20 3.26 6.26
N GLU A 34 -3.82 3.64 7.48
CA GLU A 34 -4.18 4.92 8.10
C GLU A 34 -3.74 6.11 7.24
N ARG A 35 -2.48 6.14 6.79
CA ARG A 35 -1.97 7.20 5.90
C ARG A 35 -2.74 7.30 4.57
N ALA A 36 -3.13 6.18 3.99
CA ALA A 36 -3.94 6.21 2.76
C ALA A 36 -5.37 6.68 3.07
N TYR A 37 -5.93 6.23 4.19
CA TYR A 37 -7.26 6.60 4.65
C TYR A 37 -7.34 8.10 4.91
N GLU A 38 -6.38 8.74 5.57
CA GLU A 38 -6.37 10.20 5.80
C GLU A 38 -6.63 11.03 4.53
N LYS A 39 -6.22 10.53 3.36
CA LYS A 39 -6.41 11.14 2.04
C LYS A 39 -7.71 10.72 1.32
N ARG A 40 -8.68 10.11 2.02
CA ARG A 40 -9.92 9.57 1.40
C ARG A 40 -10.80 10.61 0.68
N GLY A 41 -10.68 11.88 1.05
CA GLY A 41 -11.44 12.99 0.45
C GLY A 41 -10.87 13.47 -0.89
N GLU A 42 -9.69 13.00 -1.28
CA GLU A 42 -9.08 13.37 -2.56
C GLU A 42 -9.80 12.68 -3.72
N GLN A 43 -9.99 13.40 -4.83
CA GLN A 43 -10.60 12.85 -6.04
C GLN A 43 -9.76 11.70 -6.63
N TYR A 44 -8.43 11.84 -6.58
CA TYR A 44 -7.47 10.87 -7.10
C TYR A 44 -6.37 10.61 -6.08
N LEU A 45 -6.01 9.34 -5.91
CA LEU A 45 -4.96 8.92 -4.97
C LEU A 45 -4.00 7.94 -5.65
N LEU A 46 -2.70 8.28 -5.64
CA LEU A 46 -1.63 7.39 -6.10
C LEU A 46 -0.99 6.70 -4.88
N ILE A 47 -1.20 5.40 -4.73
CA ILE A 47 -0.62 4.61 -3.63
C ILE A 47 0.56 3.79 -4.15
N LYS A 48 1.78 4.20 -3.79
CA LYS A 48 2.99 3.37 -3.96
C LYS A 48 3.29 2.63 -2.66
N SER A 49 3.22 1.30 -2.71
CA SER A 49 3.32 0.47 -1.51
C SER A 49 4.21 -0.76 -1.74
N PRO A 50 5.00 -1.21 -0.75
CA PRO A 50 5.75 -2.46 -0.82
C PRO A 50 4.85 -3.68 -1.05
N PRO A 51 5.41 -4.81 -1.52
CA PRO A 51 4.69 -6.09 -1.54
C PRO A 51 4.08 -6.42 -0.17
N ALA A 52 2.88 -6.99 -0.16
CA ALA A 52 2.17 -7.45 1.05
C ALA A 52 1.89 -6.37 2.15
N SER A 53 2.06 -5.08 1.84
CA SER A 53 1.82 -3.97 2.79
C SER A 53 0.33 -3.69 3.10
N GLY A 54 -0.59 -4.39 2.44
CA GLY A 54 -2.02 -4.27 2.68
C GLY A 54 -2.74 -3.22 1.82
N LYS A 55 -2.27 -2.95 0.59
CA LYS A 55 -2.92 -2.06 -0.39
C LYS A 55 -4.42 -2.35 -0.55
N SER A 56 -4.80 -3.61 -0.72
CA SER A 56 -6.21 -3.99 -0.87
C SER A 56 -7.05 -3.64 0.37
N ARG A 57 -6.47 -3.77 1.57
CA ARG A 57 -7.14 -3.40 2.82
C ARG A 57 -7.23 -1.88 2.99
N ALA A 58 -6.22 -1.13 2.56
CA ALA A 58 -6.29 0.34 2.54
C ALA A 58 -7.42 0.83 1.61
N LEU A 59 -7.51 0.27 0.40
CA LEU A 59 -8.60 0.57 -0.54
C LEU A 59 -9.96 0.17 0.01
N MET A 60 -10.07 -0.96 0.73
CA MET A 60 -11.30 -1.38 1.39
C MET A 60 -11.79 -0.32 2.39
N PHE A 61 -10.93 0.20 3.27
CA PHE A 61 -11.33 1.23 4.23
C PHE A 61 -11.81 2.51 3.54
N ILE A 62 -11.10 2.97 2.50
CA ILE A 62 -11.51 4.14 1.73
C ILE A 62 -12.85 3.90 1.01
N ALA A 63 -13.04 2.72 0.42
CA ALA A 63 -14.28 2.37 -0.26
C ALA A 63 -15.47 2.33 0.70
N LEU A 64 -15.30 1.73 1.89
CA LEU A 64 -16.34 1.71 2.92
C LEU A 64 -16.72 3.11 3.40
N ASP A 65 -15.74 4.01 3.52
CA ASP A 65 -15.99 5.41 3.87
C ASP A 65 -16.81 6.13 2.81
N LYS A 66 -16.45 5.97 1.53
CA LYS A 66 -17.19 6.55 0.40
C LYS A 66 -18.62 6.02 0.24
N LEU A 67 -18.91 4.82 0.75
CA LEU A 67 -20.27 4.28 0.75
C LEU A 67 -21.12 4.85 1.89
N ARG A 68 -20.48 5.37 2.94
CA ARG A 68 -21.15 5.80 4.17
C ARG A 68 -21.21 7.31 4.36
N ASN A 69 -20.37 8.07 3.65
CA ASN A 69 -20.27 9.54 3.68
C ASN A 69 -20.37 10.09 2.27
#